data_AF-A0A2E5YQI0-F1
#
_entry.id   AF-A0A2E5YQI0-F1
#
_cell.length_a   1.000
_cell.length_b   1.000
_cell.length_c   1.000
_cell.angle_alpha   90.00
_cell.angle_beta   90.00
_cell.angle_gamma   90.00
#
_symmetry.space_group_name_H-M   'P 1'
#
loop_
_entity.id
_entity.type
_entity.pdbx_description
1 polymer ?
#
loop_
_entity_poly.entity_id
_entity_poly.type
_entity_poly.pdbx_seq_one_letter_code
_entity_poly.pdbx_strand_id
1 'polypeptide(L)'
;MMTRIQGNRARGFTLIELMIVVAIIGILASVAIPAFINYQLTSKRAEAYANLGALAKVQKSYYAEFSGYVGVVAEPLGATGLPPTTIKRDSDGIAAAFSDVGWVPDGDVFFDYDTVTSIADPSRCPTCTAGECFTAAAYGDLDGDGNLSVVMYAQSDGAGGFCETWLGGNQSPPINSGAPLADQVVRALGGDDF
;
A
#
# COMPACT_ATOMS: atom_id res chain seq x y z
N MET A 1 46.51 -57.89 23.63
CA MET A 1 46.64 -56.42 23.61
C MET A 1 45.25 -55.85 23.39
N MET A 2 44.62 -55.30 24.44
CA MET A 2 43.19 -54.94 24.42
C MET A 2 43.08 -53.43 24.63
N THR A 3 42.82 -52.71 23.54
CA THR A 3 42.75 -51.25 23.54
C THR A 3 41.42 -50.81 24.14
N ARG A 4 41.49 -50.18 25.32
CA ARG A 4 40.32 -49.69 26.06
C ARG A 4 39.79 -48.43 25.37
N ILE A 5 38.60 -48.51 24.79
CA ILE A 5 37.89 -47.34 24.24
C ILE A 5 37.51 -46.43 25.42
N GLN A 6 38.19 -45.29 25.56
CA GLN A 6 37.81 -44.23 26.49
C GLN A 6 36.61 -43.49 25.90
N GLY A 7 35.41 -43.75 26.43
CA GLY A 7 34.20 -43.01 26.08
C GLY A 7 34.30 -41.56 26.52
N ASN A 8 34.20 -40.64 25.56
CA ASN A 8 34.16 -39.21 25.80
C ASN A 8 32.87 -38.90 26.59
N ARG A 9 32.98 -38.37 27.83
CA ARG A 9 31.79 -38.05 28.64
C ARG A 9 31.06 -36.88 27.98
N ALA A 10 29.94 -37.14 27.34
CA ALA A 10 29.02 -36.10 26.90
C ALA A 10 28.55 -35.32 28.15
N ARG A 11 28.94 -34.05 28.23
CA ARG A 11 28.42 -33.13 29.26
C ARG A 11 26.98 -32.78 28.88
N GLY A 12 26.02 -33.09 29.73
CA GLY A 12 24.62 -32.69 29.56
C GLY A 12 24.42 -31.21 29.87
N PHE A 13 23.47 -30.58 29.17
CA PHE A 13 23.02 -29.20 29.44
C PHE A 13 22.25 -29.15 30.76
N THR A 14 22.45 -28.13 31.58
CA THR A 14 21.70 -27.98 32.83
C THR A 14 20.34 -27.30 32.58
N LEU A 15 19.33 -27.65 33.39
CA LEU A 15 18.02 -26.98 33.31
C LEU A 15 18.12 -25.48 33.63
N ILE A 16 19.04 -25.10 34.52
CA ILE A 16 19.26 -23.70 34.89
C ILE A 16 19.90 -22.89 33.75
N GLU A 17 20.82 -23.47 32.98
CA GLU A 17 21.37 -22.83 31.78
C GLU A 17 20.26 -22.54 30.77
N LEU A 18 19.35 -23.50 30.57
CA LEU A 18 18.23 -23.31 29.66
C LEU A 18 17.26 -22.23 30.17
N MET A 19 16.96 -22.19 31.48
CA MET A 19 16.08 -21.17 32.06
C MET A 19 16.60 -19.75 31.87
N ILE A 20 17.90 -19.52 32.07
CA ILE A 20 18.51 -18.20 31.87
C ILE A 20 18.46 -17.81 30.39
N VAL A 21 18.72 -18.74 29.48
CA VAL A 21 18.67 -18.49 28.03
C VAL A 21 17.27 -18.07 27.60
N VAL A 22 16.22 -18.77 28.05
CA VAL A 22 14.83 -18.43 27.71
C VAL A 22 14.44 -17.08 28.32
N ALA A 23 14.89 -16.75 29.53
CA ALA A 23 14.64 -15.45 30.13
C ALA A 23 15.26 -14.31 29.31
N ILE A 24 16.50 -14.47 28.83
CA ILE A 24 17.16 -13.48 27.97
C ILE A 24 16.44 -13.34 26.63
N ILE A 25 16.06 -14.45 25.99
CA ILE A 25 15.30 -14.44 24.72
C ILE A 25 13.95 -13.73 24.91
N GLY A 26 13.27 -13.93 26.04
CA GLY A 26 12.01 -13.24 26.36
C GLY A 26 12.16 -11.71 26.39
N ILE A 27 13.21 -11.20 27.03
CA ILE A 27 13.50 -9.76 27.11
C ILE A 27 13.83 -9.19 25.71
N LEU A 28 14.62 -9.92 24.91
CA LEU A 28 14.94 -9.48 23.55
C LEU A 28 13.70 -9.48 22.65
N ALA A 29 12.87 -10.52 22.74
CA ALA A 29 11.66 -10.66 21.93
C ALA A 29 10.63 -9.55 22.22
N SER A 30 10.48 -9.11 23.48
CA SER A 30 9.51 -8.07 23.82
C SER A 30 9.80 -6.71 23.17
N VAL A 31 11.07 -6.42 22.86
CA VAL A 31 11.47 -5.19 22.15
C VAL A 31 11.53 -5.42 20.64
N ALA A 32 12.02 -6.59 20.20
CA ALA A 32 12.26 -6.87 18.79
C ALA A 32 10.96 -7.08 17.98
N ILE A 33 9.95 -7.76 18.54
CA ILE A 33 8.70 -8.07 17.83
C ILE A 33 7.95 -6.82 17.37
N PRO A 34 7.61 -5.84 18.24
CA PRO A 34 6.88 -4.65 17.78
C PRO A 34 7.69 -3.81 16.79
N ALA A 35 9.02 -3.72 16.96
CA ALA A 35 9.90 -3.02 16.03
C ALA A 35 9.89 -3.68 14.63
N PHE A 36 9.91 -5.01 14.57
CA PHE A 36 9.86 -5.76 13.32
C PHE A 36 8.53 -5.61 12.60
N ILE A 37 7.40 -5.63 13.33
CA ILE A 37 6.07 -5.39 12.75
C ILE A 37 6.01 -4.00 12.11
N ASN A 38 6.45 -2.97 12.83
CA ASN A 38 6.49 -1.60 12.29
C ASN A 38 7.37 -1.50 11.04
N TYR A 39 8.55 -2.15 11.04
CA TYR A 39 9.42 -2.19 9.87
C TYR A 39 8.73 -2.82 8.65
N GLN A 40 8.00 -3.93 8.84
CA GLN A 40 7.21 -4.51 7.75
C GLN A 40 6.13 -3.55 7.24
N LEU A 41 5.37 -2.91 8.13
CA LEU A 41 4.32 -1.96 7.74
C LEU A 41 4.89 -0.76 6.96
N THR A 42 6.02 -0.21 7.40
CA THR A 42 6.72 0.86 6.67
C THR A 42 7.19 0.39 5.30
N SER A 43 7.73 -0.83 5.19
CA SER A 43 8.14 -1.41 3.91
C SER A 43 6.95 -1.59 2.96
N LYS A 44 5.78 -2.00 3.47
CA LYS A 44 4.57 -2.09 2.65
C LYS A 44 4.12 -0.70 2.19
N ARG A 45 4.08 0.31 3.09
CA ARG A 45 3.71 1.69 2.71
C ARG A 45 4.66 2.29 1.66
N ALA A 46 5.96 1.99 1.73
CA ALA A 46 6.94 2.44 0.75
C ALA A 46 6.60 1.98 -0.69
N GLU A 47 6.01 0.79 -0.84
CA GLU A 47 5.52 0.29 -2.14
C GLU A 47 4.41 1.19 -2.71
N ALA A 48 3.45 1.62 -1.89
CA ALA A 48 2.39 2.53 -2.32
C ALA A 48 2.95 3.87 -2.79
N TYR A 49 3.91 4.45 -2.06
CA TYR A 49 4.54 5.71 -2.46
C TYR A 49 5.28 5.59 -3.80
N ALA A 50 6.06 4.51 -3.98
CA ALA A 50 6.78 4.27 -5.23
C ALA A 50 5.83 4.13 -6.43
N ASN A 51 4.78 3.32 -6.27
CA ASN A 51 3.80 3.08 -7.32
C ASN A 51 2.94 4.31 -7.63
N LEU A 52 2.50 5.08 -6.62
CA LEU A 52 1.77 6.33 -6.83
C LEU A 52 2.65 7.40 -7.49
N GLY A 53 3.93 7.48 -7.14
CA GLY A 53 4.88 8.39 -7.80
C GLY A 53 5.08 8.02 -9.27
N ALA A 54 5.23 6.73 -9.58
CA ALA A 54 5.30 6.24 -10.96
C ALA A 54 4.02 6.54 -11.74
N LEU A 55 2.85 6.26 -11.16
CA LEU A 55 1.56 6.53 -11.76
C LEU A 55 1.36 8.03 -12.00
N ALA A 56 1.73 8.88 -11.05
CA ALA A 56 1.65 10.34 -11.20
C ALA A 56 2.52 10.84 -12.34
N LYS A 57 3.74 10.29 -12.50
CA LYS A 57 4.64 10.63 -13.61
C LYS A 57 4.03 10.25 -14.96
N VAL A 58 3.46 9.06 -15.05
CA VAL A 58 2.84 8.56 -16.29
C VAL A 58 1.59 9.38 -16.64
N GLN A 59 0.74 9.71 -15.67
CA GLN A 59 -0.40 10.61 -15.84
C GLN A 59 0.03 12.01 -16.34
N LYS A 60 1.12 12.58 -15.80
CA LYS A 60 1.66 13.86 -16.27
C LYS A 60 2.20 13.78 -17.70
N SER A 61 2.84 12.67 -18.07
CA SER A 61 3.28 12.43 -19.44
C SER A 61 2.08 12.35 -20.39
N TYR A 62 1.04 11.64 -19.99
CA TYR A 62 -0.19 11.53 -20.75
C TYR A 62 -0.88 12.90 -20.93
N TYR A 63 -0.93 13.72 -19.88
CA TYR A 63 -1.44 15.09 -19.98
C TYR A 63 -0.64 15.96 -20.97
N ALA A 64 0.68 15.83 -20.98
CA ALA A 64 1.54 16.57 -21.90
C ALA A 64 1.27 16.21 -23.38
N GLU A 65 0.83 14.98 -23.66
CA GLU A 65 0.54 14.49 -25.01
C GLU A 65 -0.91 14.72 -25.43
N PHE A 66 -1.86 14.50 -24.53
CA PHE A 66 -3.30 14.44 -24.84
C PHE A 66 -4.14 15.54 -24.18
N SER A 67 -3.52 16.42 -23.37
CA SER A 67 -4.20 17.53 -22.69
C SER A 67 -5.38 17.09 -21.80
N GLY A 68 -5.23 15.95 -21.13
CA GLY A 68 -6.18 15.44 -20.15
C GLY A 68 -5.55 14.33 -19.31
N TYR A 69 -6.19 13.96 -18.21
CA TYR A 69 -5.79 12.82 -17.38
C TYR A 69 -6.74 11.63 -17.57
N VAL A 70 -6.26 10.42 -17.28
CA VAL A 70 -7.05 9.19 -17.40
C VAL A 70 -7.59 8.78 -16.04
N GLY A 71 -8.91 8.64 -15.95
CA GLY A 71 -9.59 8.07 -14.79
C GLY A 71 -9.68 6.55 -14.91
N VAL A 72 -9.32 5.85 -13.85
CA VAL A 72 -9.33 4.39 -13.76
C VAL A 72 -9.97 4.02 -12.42
N VAL A 73 -11.00 3.19 -12.46
CA VAL A 73 -11.66 2.71 -11.22
C VAL A 73 -10.76 1.71 -10.52
N ALA A 74 -10.77 1.72 -9.18
CA ALA A 74 -9.96 0.86 -8.32
C ALA A 74 -9.78 -0.60 -8.81
N GLU A 75 -8.52 -0.96 -9.10
CA GLU A 75 -8.12 -2.35 -9.37
C GLU A 75 -6.99 -2.80 -8.44
N PRO A 76 -6.93 -4.09 -8.06
CA PRO A 76 -7.89 -5.16 -8.35
C PRO A 76 -9.07 -5.23 -7.35
N LEU A 77 -10.07 -4.35 -7.49
CA LEU A 77 -11.43 -4.60 -6.99
C LEU A 77 -12.38 -5.04 -8.12
N GLY A 78 -12.11 -4.68 -9.39
CA GLY A 78 -12.87 -5.15 -10.55
C GLY A 78 -12.44 -6.51 -11.10
N ALA A 79 -11.22 -6.97 -10.80
CA ALA A 79 -10.76 -8.32 -11.19
C ALA A 79 -11.21 -9.45 -10.23
N THR A 80 -11.34 -9.19 -8.92
CA THR A 80 -11.59 -10.25 -7.91
C THR A 80 -12.78 -10.02 -6.98
N GLY A 81 -13.29 -8.78 -6.87
CA GLY A 81 -14.38 -8.44 -5.94
C GLY A 81 -14.03 -8.61 -4.45
N LEU A 82 -12.75 -8.80 -4.11
CA LEU A 82 -12.27 -8.97 -2.75
C LEU A 82 -11.45 -7.74 -2.31
N PRO A 83 -11.61 -7.28 -1.06
CA PRO A 83 -10.78 -6.20 -0.53
C PRO A 83 -9.30 -6.63 -0.45
N PRO A 84 -8.37 -5.65 -0.45
CA PRO A 84 -6.96 -5.95 -0.25
C PRO A 84 -6.74 -6.57 1.12
N THR A 85 -5.68 -7.38 1.24
CA THR A 85 -5.31 -8.08 2.47
C THR A 85 -3.81 -7.87 2.73
N THR A 86 -3.30 -8.47 3.80
CA THR A 86 -1.87 -8.43 4.15
C THR A 86 -0.95 -9.15 3.16
N ILE A 87 -1.50 -9.85 2.17
CA ILE A 87 -0.81 -10.65 1.15
C ILE A 87 -0.81 -9.89 -0.17
N LYS A 88 0.32 -9.97 -0.89
CA LYS A 88 0.44 -9.40 -2.24
C LYS A 88 -0.53 -10.09 -3.21
N ARG A 89 -1.13 -9.31 -4.08
CA ARG A 89 -2.01 -9.77 -5.15
C ARG A 89 -1.34 -9.52 -6.49
N ASP A 90 -1.66 -10.40 -7.42
CA ASP A 90 -1.19 -10.30 -8.80
C ASP A 90 -1.59 -8.97 -9.45
N SER A 91 -0.69 -8.46 -10.29
CA SER A 91 -0.81 -7.18 -10.97
C SER A 91 -1.53 -7.26 -12.32
N ASP A 92 -1.89 -8.43 -12.83
CA ASP A 92 -2.45 -8.56 -14.19
C ASP A 92 -3.76 -7.77 -14.34
N GLY A 93 -4.61 -7.75 -13.30
CA GLY A 93 -5.84 -6.96 -13.28
C GLY A 93 -5.57 -5.45 -13.36
N ILE A 94 -4.50 -4.99 -12.72
CA ILE A 94 -4.05 -3.59 -12.76
C ILE A 94 -3.54 -3.25 -14.16
N ALA A 95 -2.74 -4.14 -14.76
CA ALA A 95 -2.20 -3.91 -16.10
C ALA A 95 -3.29 -3.72 -17.16
N ALA A 96 -4.39 -4.46 -17.04
CA ALA A 96 -5.54 -4.31 -17.92
C ALA A 96 -6.24 -2.95 -17.73
N ALA A 97 -6.53 -2.55 -16.49
CA ALA A 97 -7.27 -1.32 -16.22
C ALA A 97 -6.47 -0.03 -16.47
N PHE A 98 -5.16 -0.08 -16.27
CA PHE A 98 -4.27 1.05 -16.53
C PHE A 98 -3.64 1.01 -17.94
N SER A 99 -4.16 0.17 -18.83
CA SER A 99 -3.66 0.04 -20.21
C SER A 99 -3.73 1.35 -21.00
N ASP A 100 -4.76 2.17 -20.77
CA ASP A 100 -4.93 3.48 -21.44
C ASP A 100 -3.86 4.50 -21.05
N VAL A 101 -3.44 4.50 -19.78
CA VAL A 101 -2.37 5.39 -19.31
C VAL A 101 -0.99 4.77 -19.52
N GLY A 102 -0.91 3.45 -19.77
CA GLY A 102 0.33 2.72 -20.00
C GLY A 102 1.16 2.51 -18.73
N TRP A 103 0.50 2.35 -17.57
CA TRP A 103 1.16 2.11 -16.29
C TRP A 103 0.88 0.69 -15.78
N VAL A 104 1.91 0.04 -15.23
CA VAL A 104 1.82 -1.27 -14.56
C VAL A 104 2.82 -1.26 -13.39
N PRO A 105 2.45 -1.77 -12.20
CA PRO A 105 3.40 -1.92 -11.08
C PRO A 105 4.40 -3.05 -11.31
N ASP A 106 5.54 -2.98 -10.64
CA ASP A 106 6.58 -4.01 -10.73
C ASP A 106 6.22 -5.25 -9.87
N GLY A 107 5.46 -6.17 -10.48
CA GLY A 107 5.04 -7.43 -9.86
C GLY A 107 3.89 -7.28 -8.87
N ASP A 108 3.70 -8.31 -8.03
CA ASP A 108 2.57 -8.37 -7.10
C ASP A 108 2.58 -7.22 -6.08
N VAL A 109 1.40 -6.70 -5.77
CA VAL A 109 1.21 -5.50 -4.94
C VAL A 109 0.32 -5.74 -3.72
N PHE A 110 0.56 -4.98 -2.64
CA PHE A 110 -0.29 -4.97 -1.45
C PHE A 110 -1.53 -4.07 -1.59
N PHE A 111 -1.53 -3.15 -2.55
CA PHE A 111 -2.55 -2.10 -2.68
C PHE A 111 -3.38 -2.25 -3.95
N ASP A 112 -4.65 -1.85 -3.87
CA ASP A 112 -5.46 -1.46 -5.03
C ASP A 112 -5.13 -0.02 -5.43
N TYR A 113 -5.16 0.28 -6.73
CA TYR A 113 -4.93 1.62 -7.26
C TYR A 113 -6.15 2.16 -8.02
N ASP A 114 -6.49 3.42 -7.79
CA ASP A 114 -7.59 4.16 -8.44
C ASP A 114 -7.07 5.52 -8.92
N THR A 115 -7.56 6.00 -10.06
CA THR A 115 -7.42 7.40 -10.46
C THR A 115 -8.76 8.06 -10.75
N VAL A 116 -8.99 9.21 -10.11
CA VAL A 116 -10.16 10.06 -10.35
C VAL A 116 -9.70 11.32 -11.09
N THR A 117 -10.45 11.72 -12.12
CA THR A 117 -10.19 12.94 -12.89
C THR A 117 -11.45 13.78 -12.98
N SER A 118 -11.30 15.09 -13.23
CA SER A 118 -12.43 16.01 -13.37
C SER A 118 -13.30 15.74 -14.60
N ILE A 119 -12.81 14.94 -15.56
CA ILE A 119 -13.57 14.50 -16.74
C ILE A 119 -14.35 13.22 -16.45
N ALA A 120 -13.72 12.25 -15.75
CA ALA A 120 -14.35 10.97 -15.45
C ALA A 120 -15.44 11.10 -14.37
N ASP A 121 -15.20 11.93 -13.35
CA ASP A 121 -16.17 12.19 -12.29
C ASP A 121 -16.12 13.67 -11.84
N PRO A 122 -16.86 14.57 -12.52
CA PRO A 122 -16.92 15.98 -12.15
C PRO A 122 -17.47 16.22 -10.74
N SER A 123 -18.28 15.30 -10.20
CA SER A 123 -18.85 15.43 -8.86
C SER A 123 -17.80 15.28 -7.75
N ARG A 124 -16.71 14.54 -8.04
CA ARG A 124 -15.54 14.39 -7.16
C ARG A 124 -14.48 15.46 -7.35
N CYS A 125 -14.64 16.34 -8.34
CA CYS A 125 -13.68 17.40 -8.64
C CYS A 125 -14.35 18.77 -8.78
N PRO A 126 -15.13 19.24 -7.78
CA PRO A 126 -15.96 20.43 -7.90
C PRO A 126 -15.15 21.73 -7.99
N THR A 127 -13.92 21.74 -7.50
CA THR A 127 -13.04 22.92 -7.44
C THR A 127 -12.01 22.96 -8.57
N CYS A 128 -11.95 21.91 -9.40
CA CYS A 128 -10.94 21.74 -10.42
C CYS A 128 -11.45 22.12 -11.81
N THR A 129 -10.58 22.72 -12.61
CA THR A 129 -10.80 22.90 -14.05
C THR A 129 -10.86 21.55 -14.79
N ALA A 130 -11.87 21.37 -15.65
CA ALA A 130 -12.10 20.10 -16.35
C ALA A 130 -10.86 19.71 -17.20
N GLY A 131 -10.32 18.51 -16.92
CA GLY A 131 -9.12 17.98 -17.57
C GLY A 131 -7.79 18.33 -16.92
N GLU A 132 -7.76 19.28 -15.98
CA GLU A 132 -6.50 19.81 -15.43
C GLU A 132 -6.08 19.22 -14.08
N CYS A 133 -6.89 18.35 -13.47
CA CYS A 133 -6.55 17.66 -12.22
C CYS A 133 -6.79 16.16 -12.31
N PHE A 134 -6.03 15.44 -11.49
CA PHE A 134 -6.30 14.06 -11.14
C PHE A 134 -5.92 13.80 -9.69
N THR A 135 -6.53 12.79 -9.10
CA THR A 135 -6.10 12.21 -7.83
C THR A 135 -5.90 10.72 -8.03
N ALA A 136 -4.73 10.21 -7.67
CA ALA A 136 -4.44 8.79 -7.59
C ALA A 136 -4.52 8.33 -6.13
N ALA A 137 -5.06 7.15 -5.88
CA ALA A 137 -5.17 6.58 -4.55
C ALA A 137 -4.70 5.13 -4.53
N ALA A 138 -4.08 4.73 -3.42
CA ALA A 138 -3.68 3.37 -3.12
C ALA A 138 -4.38 2.90 -1.83
N TYR A 139 -5.06 1.75 -1.89
CA TYR A 139 -5.83 1.18 -0.78
C TYR A 139 -5.29 -0.19 -0.40
N GLY A 140 -4.95 -0.43 0.87
CA GLY A 140 -4.41 -1.73 1.30
C GLY A 140 -4.66 -2.02 2.78
N ASP A 141 -4.87 -3.28 3.14
CA ASP A 141 -4.94 -3.74 4.53
C ASP A 141 -3.56 -4.29 4.93
N LEU A 142 -2.80 -3.52 5.70
CA LEU A 142 -1.38 -3.79 5.95
C LEU A 142 -1.12 -4.70 7.14
N ASP A 143 -2.01 -4.68 8.13
CA ASP A 143 -1.92 -5.38 9.40
C ASP A 143 -3.02 -6.45 9.59
N GLY A 144 -3.98 -6.53 8.69
CA GLY A 144 -4.98 -7.60 8.63
C GLY A 144 -6.14 -7.39 9.58
N ASP A 145 -6.37 -6.15 10.02
CA ASP A 145 -7.43 -5.79 10.95
C ASP A 145 -8.76 -5.46 10.24
N GLY A 146 -8.75 -5.46 8.90
CA GLY A 146 -9.89 -5.14 8.05
C GLY A 146 -10.08 -3.63 7.81
N ASN A 147 -9.26 -2.77 8.40
CA ASN A 147 -9.17 -1.35 8.08
C ASN A 147 -8.24 -1.12 6.89
N LEU A 148 -8.62 -0.18 6.02
CA LEU A 148 -7.78 0.16 4.88
C LEU A 148 -6.82 1.30 5.24
N SER A 149 -5.53 1.08 4.97
CA SER A 149 -4.55 2.13 4.82
C SER A 149 -4.70 2.79 3.45
N VAL A 150 -4.82 4.12 3.43
CA VAL A 150 -5.04 4.88 2.19
C VAL A 150 -3.92 5.90 1.98
N VAL A 151 -3.26 5.81 0.83
CA VAL A 151 -2.26 6.79 0.38
C VAL A 151 -2.80 7.48 -0.87
N MET A 152 -2.72 8.80 -0.93
CA MET A 152 -3.26 9.58 -2.04
C MET A 152 -2.24 10.56 -2.58
N TYR A 153 -2.23 10.68 -3.90
CA TYR A 153 -1.55 11.75 -4.63
C TYR A 153 -2.60 12.63 -5.31
N ALA A 154 -2.56 13.92 -5.10
CA ALA A 154 -3.44 14.85 -5.81
C ALA A 154 -2.63 15.86 -6.61
N GLN A 155 -2.90 15.90 -7.90
CA GLN A 155 -2.47 16.94 -8.81
C GLN A 155 -3.54 18.02 -8.86
N SER A 156 -3.18 19.24 -8.47
CA SER A 156 -4.06 20.40 -8.60
C SER A 156 -3.97 21.03 -10.00
N ASP A 157 -4.98 21.82 -10.34
CA ASP A 157 -4.90 22.76 -11.46
C ASP A 157 -4.06 24.00 -11.10
N GLY A 158 -3.93 24.92 -12.05
CA GLY A 158 -3.20 26.18 -11.86
C GLY A 158 -3.83 27.15 -10.85
N ALA A 159 -5.09 26.93 -10.46
CA ALA A 159 -5.81 27.70 -9.44
C ALA A 159 -5.75 27.04 -8.04
N GLY A 160 -5.14 25.85 -7.94
CA GLY A 160 -5.07 25.07 -6.70
C GLY A 160 -6.31 24.21 -6.45
N GLY A 161 -7.24 24.12 -7.40
CA GLY A 161 -8.36 23.19 -7.38
C GLY A 161 -7.89 21.75 -7.55
N PHE A 162 -8.57 20.79 -6.93
CA PHE A 162 -8.16 19.38 -6.99
C PHE A 162 -9.36 18.45 -6.92
N CYS A 163 -9.14 17.18 -7.27
CA CYS A 163 -10.15 16.16 -7.07
C CYS A 163 -10.20 15.75 -5.60
N GLU A 164 -11.24 16.22 -4.92
CA GLU A 164 -11.66 15.79 -3.60
C GLU A 164 -12.23 14.38 -3.75
N THR A 165 -11.34 13.40 -3.78
CA THR A 165 -11.69 12.00 -3.59
C THR A 165 -12.25 11.85 -2.18
N TRP A 166 -13.53 12.17 -2.01
CA TRP A 166 -14.25 12.10 -0.74
C TRP A 166 -13.85 10.83 0.03
N LEU A 167 -13.19 11.00 1.17
CA LEU A 167 -13.02 9.98 2.21
C LEU A 167 -14.34 9.78 2.97
N GLY A 168 -15.44 9.71 2.22
CA GLY A 168 -16.80 9.52 2.70
C GLY A 168 -17.71 9.24 1.52
N GLY A 169 -18.10 7.98 1.37
CA GLY A 169 -19.13 7.54 0.46
C GLY A 169 -18.69 7.21 -0.97
N ASN A 170 -18.67 5.91 -1.29
CA ASN A 170 -18.49 5.34 -2.63
C ASN A 170 -17.09 5.43 -3.27
N GLN A 171 -16.01 5.41 -2.49
CA GLN A 171 -14.74 4.89 -3.03
C GLN A 171 -14.88 3.39 -3.19
N SER A 172 -14.38 2.76 -4.25
CA SER A 172 -14.27 1.30 -4.28
C SER A 172 -13.00 0.89 -3.50
N PRO A 173 -13.09 0.01 -2.49
CA PRO A 173 -14.32 -0.61 -2.02
C PRO A 173 -15.16 0.36 -1.17
N PRO A 174 -16.50 0.37 -1.36
CA PRO A 174 -17.46 1.35 -0.84
C PRO A 174 -17.30 1.60 0.67
N ILE A 175 -16.68 2.72 1.05
CA ILE A 175 -16.85 3.29 2.39
C ILE A 175 -18.24 3.90 2.52
N ASN A 176 -19.25 3.05 2.63
CA ASN A 176 -20.60 3.44 3.01
C ASN A 176 -21.17 2.42 4.01
N SER A 177 -21.65 2.91 5.16
CA SER A 177 -22.56 2.22 6.09
C SER A 177 -22.01 1.16 7.07
N GLY A 178 -20.78 1.32 7.58
CA GLY A 178 -20.31 0.59 8.77
C GLY A 178 -19.13 -0.37 8.59
N ALA A 179 -18.39 -0.27 7.48
CA ALA A 179 -17.05 -0.87 7.33
C ALA A 179 -15.97 0.10 7.86
N PRO A 180 -14.84 -0.42 8.33
CA PRO A 180 -14.13 0.16 9.47
C PRO A 180 -13.16 1.28 9.01
N LEU A 181 -12.91 2.21 9.93
CA LEU A 181 -12.29 3.51 9.68
C LEU A 181 -10.87 3.35 9.13
N ALA A 182 -10.51 4.09 8.08
CA ALA A 182 -9.16 4.07 7.54
C ALA A 182 -8.11 4.36 8.64
N ASP A 183 -7.12 3.48 8.80
CA ASP A 183 -6.08 3.60 9.84
C ASP A 183 -5.21 4.86 9.64
N GLN A 184 -4.94 5.20 8.37
CA GLN A 184 -4.13 6.35 8.02
C GLN A 184 -4.47 6.87 6.63
N VAL A 185 -4.66 8.19 6.50
CA VAL A 185 -4.78 8.89 5.22
C VAL A 185 -3.58 9.83 5.07
N VAL A 186 -2.74 9.59 4.07
CA VAL A 186 -1.65 10.51 3.72
C VAL A 186 -1.88 11.08 2.34
N ARG A 187 -1.86 12.41 2.23
CA ARG A 187 -2.02 13.14 0.98
C ARG A 187 -0.70 13.83 0.60
N ALA A 188 -0.11 13.41 -0.51
CA ALA A 188 0.95 14.15 -1.18
C ALA A 188 0.29 15.14 -2.16
N LEU A 189 0.56 16.44 -1.98
CA LEU A 189 0.07 17.50 -2.86
C LEU A 189 1.18 17.87 -3.86
N GLY A 190 0.79 18.08 -5.12
CA GLY A 190 1.64 18.43 -6.26
C GLY A 190 3.01 19.04 -5.94
N GLY A 191 4.04 18.19 -6.05
CA GLY A 191 5.46 18.49 -5.86
C GLY A 191 6.24 17.18 -5.93
N ASP A 192 7.56 17.26 -5.97
CA ASP A 192 8.54 16.18 -5.82
C ASP A 192 8.56 15.55 -4.40
N ASP A 193 7.47 15.68 -3.65
CA ASP A 193 7.28 15.27 -2.26
C ASP A 193 7.00 13.75 -2.11
N PHE A 194 7.79 12.92 -2.78
CA PHE A 194 7.86 11.48 -2.57
C PHE A 194 9.28 11.03 -2.24
#